data_AF-A0A7D8YJT8-F1
#
_entry.id   AF-A0A7D8YJT8-F1
#
_cell.length_a   1.000
_cell.length_b   1.000
_cell.length_c   1.000
_cell.angle_alpha   90.00
_cell.angle_beta   90.00
_cell.angle_gamma   90.00
#
_symmetry.space_group_name_H-M   'P 1'
#
loop_
_entity.id
_entity.type
_entity.pdbx_description
1 polymer ?
#
loop_
_entity_poly.entity_id
_entity_poly.type
_entity_poly.pdbx_seq_one_letter_code
_entity_poly.pdbx_strand_id
1 'polypeptide(L)'
;MTPTAAQPAILANPTAPAAHWSGVSRVYPARRRQPERVALNNVTLEVPPGQFLALLGPNGSGKSTLLKLLAGTDRPDAGDVALLGADPAAGASASARARLGVVFQHPGLDPLLTIAENLRTAAALFGMTGAQAQAAIERTAAELELTDRLHDRVASLSGGLARRADLARAMLSGPDVLLLDEPSTGLDHAARASFMDLVARLHADAPPERPRTVILSTHLMDEAERAQRVVCMSEGRVALDGEPRALRERLGERTVRVHADGAPDAFARLGLTPQRAGGAWTAPLPDAEGASELAASLAREGFAFELGPATLADVYLHATGQPLNPETEPEAPTPAPLRKRGER
;
A
#
# COMPACT_ATOMS: atom_id res chain seq x y z
N MET A 1 40.05 -19.58 -22.86
CA MET A 1 38.69 -19.02 -22.86
C MET A 1 37.74 -20.17 -22.63
N THR A 2 37.46 -20.47 -21.36
CA THR A 2 36.53 -21.53 -20.94
C THR A 2 35.15 -20.89 -20.81
N PRO A 3 34.10 -21.44 -21.45
CA PRO A 3 32.77 -20.86 -21.33
C PRO A 3 32.27 -21.01 -19.89
N THR A 4 31.91 -19.88 -19.29
CA THR A 4 31.22 -19.78 -18.01
C THR A 4 29.97 -20.66 -18.05
N ALA A 5 29.87 -21.61 -17.12
CA ALA A 5 28.71 -22.46 -16.96
C ALA A 5 27.47 -21.59 -16.75
N ALA A 6 26.52 -21.68 -17.70
CA ALA A 6 25.21 -21.09 -17.56
C ALA A 6 24.54 -21.66 -16.30
N GLN A 7 24.06 -20.78 -15.42
CA GLN A 7 23.18 -21.17 -14.33
C GLN A 7 21.98 -21.92 -14.93
N PRO A 8 21.52 -23.03 -14.30
CA PRO A 8 20.36 -23.75 -14.81
C PRO A 8 19.17 -22.80 -14.77
N ALA A 9 18.61 -22.51 -15.96
CA ALA A 9 17.32 -21.87 -16.09
C ALA A 9 16.29 -22.79 -15.44
N ILE A 10 15.95 -22.52 -14.17
CA ILE A 10 14.74 -23.02 -13.56
C ILE A 10 13.63 -22.41 -14.41
N LEU A 11 13.08 -23.19 -15.33
CA LEU A 11 11.94 -22.79 -16.14
C LEU A 11 10.85 -22.32 -15.18
N ALA A 12 10.64 -21.01 -15.13
CA ALA A 12 9.54 -20.42 -14.40
C ALA A 12 8.28 -21.10 -14.94
N ASN A 13 7.54 -21.81 -14.09
CA ASN A 13 6.25 -22.32 -14.47
C ASN A 13 5.37 -21.09 -14.75
N PRO A 14 4.95 -20.82 -16.00
CA PRO A 14 4.33 -19.54 -16.38
C PRO A 14 2.93 -19.34 -15.75
N THR A 15 2.47 -20.30 -14.96
CA THR A 15 1.20 -20.32 -14.23
C THR A 15 1.35 -20.10 -12.73
N ALA A 16 2.58 -20.10 -12.19
CA ALA A 16 2.78 -19.91 -10.76
C ALA A 16 2.58 -18.43 -10.38
N PRO A 17 1.91 -18.15 -9.25
CA PRO A 17 1.73 -16.78 -8.78
C PRO A 17 3.07 -16.15 -8.43
N ALA A 18 3.16 -14.83 -8.63
CA ALA A 18 4.34 -14.07 -8.26
C ALA A 18 4.52 -14.02 -6.74
N ALA A 19 3.42 -13.92 -6.00
CA ALA A 19 3.38 -14.01 -4.55
C ALA A 19 2.16 -14.79 -4.08
N HIS A 20 2.32 -15.58 -3.02
CA HIS A 20 1.24 -16.35 -2.42
C HIS A 20 1.42 -16.44 -0.91
N TRP A 21 0.34 -16.22 -0.18
CA TRP A 21 0.18 -16.48 1.25
C TRP A 21 -0.97 -17.47 1.41
N SER A 22 -0.76 -18.58 2.12
CA SER A 22 -1.78 -19.61 2.36
C SER A 22 -2.00 -19.82 3.85
N GLY A 23 -3.16 -19.42 4.36
CA GLY A 23 -3.52 -19.59 5.78
C GLY A 23 -2.54 -18.95 6.78
N VAL A 24 -1.90 -17.85 6.39
CA VAL A 24 -0.77 -17.28 7.11
C VAL A 24 -1.20 -16.60 8.40
N SER A 25 -0.54 -16.97 9.51
CA SER A 25 -0.72 -16.33 10.81
C SER A 25 0.63 -15.88 11.39
N ARG A 26 0.61 -14.74 12.08
CA ARG A 26 1.79 -14.16 12.72
C ARG A 26 1.42 -13.39 13.97
N VAL A 27 2.01 -13.75 15.10
CA VAL A 27 1.86 -13.11 16.40
C VAL A 27 3.22 -12.65 16.87
N TYR A 28 3.34 -11.35 17.18
CA TYR A 28 4.52 -10.84 17.86
C TYR A 28 4.29 -10.89 19.37
N PRO A 29 5.17 -11.59 20.13
CA PRO A 29 5.00 -11.74 21.56
C PRO A 29 5.14 -10.40 22.27
N ALA A 30 4.51 -10.30 23.45
CA ALA A 30 4.62 -9.13 24.29
C ALA A 30 6.10 -8.82 24.63
N ARG A 31 6.45 -7.53 24.62
CA ARG A 31 7.74 -7.02 25.09
C ARG A 31 7.50 -6.03 26.24
N ARG A 32 8.55 -5.67 26.96
CA ARG A 32 8.53 -4.84 28.20
C ARG A 32 7.70 -3.54 28.12
N ARG A 33 7.35 -3.06 26.91
CA ARG A 33 6.50 -1.87 26.66
C ARG A 33 5.49 -2.06 25.51
N GLN A 34 5.29 -3.28 25.02
CA GLN A 34 4.41 -3.55 23.89
C GLN A 34 3.60 -4.81 24.21
N PRO A 35 2.26 -4.75 24.18
CA PRO A 35 1.45 -5.95 24.37
C PRO A 35 1.70 -6.95 23.24
N GLU A 36 1.26 -8.20 23.45
CA GLU A 36 1.18 -9.17 22.37
C GLU A 36 0.32 -8.61 21.23
N ARG A 37 0.76 -8.84 19.99
CA ARG A 37 0.09 -8.34 18.81
C ARG A 37 -0.08 -9.44 17.77
N VAL A 38 -1.32 -9.83 17.53
CA VAL A 38 -1.70 -10.63 16.37
C VAL A 38 -1.57 -9.74 15.13
N ALA A 39 -0.50 -9.94 14.37
CA ALA A 39 -0.21 -9.16 13.17
C ALA A 39 -0.89 -9.72 11.92
N LEU A 40 -1.05 -11.05 11.84
CA LEU A 40 -1.79 -11.74 10.77
C LEU A 40 -2.59 -12.89 11.37
N ASN A 41 -3.80 -13.09 10.85
CA ASN A 41 -4.74 -14.10 11.33
C ASN A 41 -5.40 -14.83 10.14
N ASN A 42 -4.83 -15.97 9.77
CA ASN A 42 -5.29 -16.85 8.70
C ASN A 42 -5.47 -16.12 7.34
N VAL A 43 -4.48 -15.33 6.93
CA VAL A 43 -4.50 -14.59 5.67
C VAL A 43 -4.17 -15.51 4.50
N THR A 44 -5.06 -15.54 3.51
CA THR A 44 -4.82 -16.18 2.21
C THR A 44 -4.92 -15.13 1.12
N LEU A 45 -3.89 -15.02 0.29
CA LEU A 45 -3.80 -14.03 -0.78
C LEU A 45 -2.89 -14.57 -1.88
N GLU A 46 -3.31 -14.40 -3.13
CA GLU A 46 -2.52 -14.75 -4.31
C GLU A 46 -2.38 -13.53 -5.23
N VAL A 47 -1.17 -13.32 -5.74
CA VAL A 47 -0.84 -12.23 -6.67
C VAL A 47 -0.27 -12.83 -7.95
N PRO A 48 -0.99 -12.74 -9.07
CA PRO A 48 -0.50 -13.18 -10.37
C PRO A 48 0.73 -12.37 -10.83
N PRO A 49 1.58 -12.94 -11.71
CA PRO A 49 2.64 -12.20 -12.36
C PRO A 49 2.10 -10.98 -13.12
N GLY A 50 2.77 -9.83 -12.97
CA GLY A 50 2.40 -8.62 -13.68
C GLY A 50 1.18 -7.89 -13.12
N GLN A 51 0.73 -8.23 -11.90
CA GLN A 51 -0.32 -7.46 -11.23
C GLN A 51 0.28 -6.31 -10.41
N PHE A 52 -0.33 -5.13 -10.49
CA PHE A 52 -0.13 -4.05 -9.53
C PHE A 52 -1.20 -4.14 -8.44
N LEU A 53 -0.80 -4.61 -7.26
CA LEU A 53 -1.62 -4.74 -6.07
C LEU A 53 -1.28 -3.65 -5.03
N ALA A 54 -2.31 -3.03 -4.45
CA ALA A 54 -2.18 -2.24 -3.23
C ALA A 54 -2.82 -2.95 -2.03
N LEU A 55 -2.04 -3.14 -0.97
CA LEU A 55 -2.50 -3.46 0.38
C LEU A 55 -2.90 -2.13 1.04
N LEU A 56 -4.19 -1.94 1.31
CA LEU A 56 -4.74 -0.72 1.90
C LEU A 56 -5.20 -0.98 3.33
N GLY A 57 -4.90 -0.10 4.27
CA GLY A 57 -5.41 -0.22 5.64
C GLY A 57 -4.69 0.70 6.62
N PRO A 58 -5.20 0.88 7.84
CA PRO A 58 -4.57 1.71 8.87
C PRO A 58 -3.24 1.10 9.33
N ASN A 59 -2.47 1.87 10.11
CA ASN A 59 -1.28 1.37 10.79
C ASN A 59 -1.64 0.17 11.69
N GLY A 60 -0.82 -0.88 11.67
CA GLY A 60 -1.07 -2.08 12.47
C GLY A 60 -2.00 -3.13 11.84
N SER A 61 -2.60 -2.87 10.68
CA SER A 61 -3.47 -3.82 9.95
C SER A 61 -2.79 -5.09 9.42
N GLY A 62 -1.45 -5.17 9.46
CA GLY A 62 -0.67 -6.35 9.03
C GLY A 62 0.04 -6.23 7.68
N LYS A 63 -0.16 -5.13 6.93
CA LYS A 63 0.42 -4.92 5.59
C LYS A 63 1.94 -5.13 5.54
N SER A 64 2.69 -4.41 6.37
CA SER A 64 4.16 -4.54 6.42
C SER A 64 4.61 -5.92 6.89
N THR A 65 3.81 -6.63 7.68
CA THR A 65 4.09 -8.02 8.05
C THR A 65 3.97 -8.95 6.84
N LEU A 66 2.92 -8.81 6.01
CA LEU A 66 2.81 -9.57 4.75
C LEU A 66 4.04 -9.35 3.85
N LEU A 67 4.45 -8.08 3.68
CA LEU A 67 5.63 -7.75 2.87
C LEU A 67 6.93 -8.33 3.44
N LYS A 68 7.13 -8.29 4.77
CA LYS A 68 8.32 -8.87 5.42
C LYS A 68 8.41 -10.38 5.25
N LEU A 69 7.26 -11.07 5.37
CA LEU A 69 7.18 -12.51 5.14
C LEU A 69 7.55 -12.86 3.69
N LEU A 70 7.01 -12.12 2.72
CA LEU A 70 7.33 -12.34 1.30
C LEU A 70 8.78 -11.98 0.96
N ALA A 71 9.34 -10.98 1.63
CA ALA A 71 10.76 -10.63 1.51
C ALA A 71 11.71 -11.65 2.18
N GLY A 72 11.19 -12.61 2.94
CA GLY A 72 11.97 -13.60 3.68
C GLY A 72 12.75 -13.00 4.86
N THR A 73 12.40 -11.79 5.29
CA THR A 73 13.01 -11.12 6.46
C THR A 73 12.28 -11.45 7.77
N ASP A 74 11.13 -12.12 7.67
CA ASP A 74 10.38 -12.68 8.79
C ASP A 74 9.78 -14.04 8.39
N ARG A 75 9.26 -14.80 9.36
CA ARG A 75 8.63 -16.12 9.14
C ARG A 75 7.22 -16.20 9.73
N PRO A 76 6.28 -16.87 9.06
CA PRO A 76 4.96 -17.09 9.61
C PRO A 76 5.04 -18.04 10.80
N ASP A 77 4.09 -17.95 11.74
CA ASP A 77 3.94 -18.93 12.82
C ASP A 77 3.13 -20.15 12.35
N ALA A 78 2.25 -19.93 11.37
CA ALA A 78 1.47 -20.96 10.68
C ALA A 78 1.16 -20.52 9.25
N GLY A 79 0.91 -21.49 8.37
CA GLY A 79 0.66 -21.27 6.94
C GLY A 79 1.95 -21.11 6.13
N ASP A 80 1.78 -20.95 4.82
CA ASP A 80 2.87 -20.97 3.85
C ASP A 80 2.97 -19.65 3.08
N VAL A 81 4.19 -19.26 2.75
CA VAL A 81 4.49 -18.09 1.91
C VAL A 81 5.37 -18.53 0.76
N ALA A 82 5.02 -18.11 -0.45
CA ALA A 82 5.81 -18.37 -1.65
C ALA A 82 6.03 -17.10 -2.46
N LEU A 83 7.28 -16.89 -2.86
CA LEU A 83 7.73 -15.88 -3.81
C LEU A 83 8.22 -16.61 -5.05
N LEU A 84 7.59 -16.37 -6.20
CA LEU A 84 7.94 -17.02 -7.47
C LEU A 84 8.02 -18.57 -7.34
N GLY A 85 7.09 -19.13 -6.57
CA GLY A 85 7.00 -20.57 -6.32
C GLY A 85 7.97 -21.14 -5.27
N ALA A 86 8.77 -20.31 -4.58
CA ALA A 86 9.72 -20.75 -3.56
C ALA A 86 9.45 -20.09 -2.19
N ASP A 87 9.69 -20.81 -1.10
CA ASP A 87 9.64 -20.22 0.26
C ASP A 87 10.75 -19.17 0.41
N PRO A 88 10.44 -17.87 0.55
CA PRO A 88 11.45 -16.81 0.58
C PRO A 88 12.37 -16.88 1.81
N ALA A 89 11.98 -17.54 2.90
CA ALA A 89 12.76 -17.68 4.12
C ALA A 89 13.67 -18.92 4.14
N ALA A 90 13.55 -19.79 3.13
CA ALA A 90 14.42 -20.95 2.96
C ALA A 90 15.79 -20.55 2.37
N GLY A 91 16.84 -21.28 2.78
CA GLY A 91 18.22 -21.02 2.32
C GLY A 91 18.40 -21.20 0.81
N ALA A 92 17.68 -22.15 0.21
CA ALA A 92 17.74 -22.46 -1.22
C ALA A 92 17.10 -21.38 -2.13
N SER A 93 16.39 -20.40 -1.56
CA SER A 93 15.58 -19.42 -2.31
C SER A 93 16.35 -18.17 -2.74
N ALA A 94 17.68 -18.27 -2.83
CA ALA A 94 18.53 -17.18 -3.27
C ALA A 94 18.16 -16.67 -4.68
N SER A 95 17.75 -17.59 -5.58
CA SER A 95 17.31 -17.24 -6.94
C SER A 95 16.00 -16.44 -6.96
N ALA A 96 15.03 -16.79 -6.10
CA ALA A 96 13.78 -16.04 -5.98
C ALA A 96 14.04 -14.64 -5.38
N ARG A 97 14.85 -14.55 -4.32
CA ARG A 97 15.21 -13.26 -3.70
C ARG A 97 16.04 -12.36 -4.61
N ALA A 98 16.86 -12.91 -5.50
CA ALA A 98 17.59 -12.12 -6.50
C ALA A 98 16.66 -11.40 -7.49
N ARG A 99 15.43 -11.93 -7.67
CA ARG A 99 14.38 -11.38 -8.55
C ARG A 99 13.40 -10.47 -7.78
N LEU A 100 13.67 -10.18 -6.51
CA LEU A 100 12.87 -9.32 -5.64
C LEU A 100 13.56 -7.96 -5.42
N GLY A 101 12.83 -6.88 -5.67
CA GLY A 101 13.20 -5.53 -5.24
C GLY A 101 12.38 -5.15 -4.01
N VAL A 102 13.01 -4.53 -3.01
CA VAL A 102 12.31 -4.08 -1.79
C VAL A 102 12.70 -2.66 -1.42
N VAL A 103 11.69 -1.81 -1.31
CA VAL A 103 11.75 -0.47 -0.72
C VAL A 103 10.99 -0.52 0.60
N PHE A 104 11.71 -0.35 1.71
CA PHE A 104 11.09 -0.32 3.03
C PHE A 104 10.70 1.11 3.43
N GLN A 105 9.88 1.22 4.48
CA GLN A 105 9.48 2.51 5.05
C GLN A 105 10.67 3.40 5.41
N HIS A 106 11.82 2.83 5.80
CA HIS A 106 13.06 3.59 5.98
C HIS A 106 14.02 3.28 4.83
N PRO A 107 14.57 4.30 4.13
CA PRO A 107 15.47 4.08 3.01
C PRO A 107 16.68 3.24 3.39
N GLY A 108 17.05 2.28 2.54
CA GLY A 108 18.21 1.41 2.74
C GLY A 108 19.54 2.02 2.26
N LEU A 109 19.63 3.34 2.15
CA LEU A 109 20.79 4.06 1.61
C LEU A 109 21.71 4.52 2.74
N ASP A 110 23.02 4.43 2.52
CA ASP A 110 24.01 5.06 3.40
C ASP A 110 24.04 6.58 3.12
N PRO A 111 23.73 7.42 4.13
CA PRO A 111 23.67 8.88 3.97
C PRO A 111 25.03 9.53 3.66
N LEU A 112 26.15 8.87 3.99
CA LEU A 112 27.51 9.38 3.78
C LEU A 112 27.99 9.17 2.34
N LEU A 113 27.41 8.21 1.64
CA LEU A 113 27.78 7.84 0.27
C LEU A 113 26.96 8.64 -0.75
N THR A 114 27.50 8.73 -1.96
CA THR A 114 26.77 9.21 -3.15
C THR A 114 25.72 8.20 -3.60
N ILE A 115 24.78 8.62 -4.44
CA ILE A 115 23.82 7.70 -5.08
C ILE A 115 24.59 6.60 -5.83
N ALA A 116 25.58 6.96 -6.65
CA ALA A 116 26.37 5.99 -7.41
C ALA A 116 27.09 4.97 -6.52
N GLU A 117 27.65 5.40 -5.39
CA GLU A 117 28.34 4.50 -4.45
C GLU A 117 27.38 3.54 -3.75
N ASN A 118 26.20 4.03 -3.35
CA ASN A 118 25.12 3.18 -2.84
C ASN A 118 24.71 2.13 -3.87
N LEU A 119 24.49 2.56 -5.12
CA LEU A 119 24.08 1.64 -6.19
C LEU A 119 25.19 0.64 -6.54
N ARG A 120 26.47 1.03 -6.55
CA ARG A 120 27.59 0.09 -6.71
C ARG A 120 27.66 -0.93 -5.58
N THR A 121 27.42 -0.50 -4.34
CA THR A 121 27.40 -1.38 -3.17
C THR A 121 26.29 -2.42 -3.31
N ALA A 122 25.08 -1.99 -3.69
CA ALA A 122 23.98 -2.90 -3.94
C ALA A 122 24.21 -3.83 -5.13
N ALA A 123 24.79 -3.33 -6.23
CA ALA A 123 25.16 -4.15 -7.39
C ALA A 123 26.14 -5.27 -7.02
N ALA A 124 27.12 -4.99 -6.16
CA ALA A 124 28.05 -5.99 -5.65
C ALA A 124 27.35 -7.07 -4.81
N LEU A 125 26.34 -6.71 -4.01
CA LEU A 125 25.52 -7.68 -3.26
C LEU A 125 24.71 -8.60 -4.18
N PHE A 126 24.33 -8.12 -5.36
CA PHE A 126 23.71 -8.93 -6.42
C PHE A 126 24.73 -9.70 -7.27
N GLY A 127 26.02 -9.65 -6.94
CA GLY A 127 27.09 -10.33 -7.68
C GLY A 127 27.46 -9.66 -9.01
N MET A 128 26.99 -8.43 -9.25
CA MET A 128 27.33 -7.66 -10.45
C MET A 128 28.65 -6.93 -10.24
N THR A 129 29.55 -6.96 -11.22
CA THR A 129 30.85 -6.29 -11.15
C THR A 129 31.23 -5.65 -12.49
N GLY A 130 32.19 -4.72 -12.46
CA GLY A 130 32.75 -4.09 -13.66
C GLY A 130 31.69 -3.50 -14.58
N ALA A 131 31.76 -3.84 -15.88
CA ALA A 131 30.85 -3.35 -16.90
C ALA A 131 29.38 -3.71 -16.65
N GLN A 132 29.10 -4.88 -16.05
CA GLN A 132 27.72 -5.28 -15.75
C GLN A 132 27.09 -4.37 -14.69
N ALA A 133 27.83 -4.07 -13.61
CA ALA A 133 27.35 -3.17 -12.58
C ALA A 133 27.16 -1.75 -13.14
N GLN A 134 28.11 -1.27 -13.93
CA GLN A 134 28.03 0.06 -14.54
C GLN A 134 26.80 0.20 -15.45
N ALA A 135 26.56 -0.78 -16.34
CA ALA A 135 25.40 -0.78 -17.22
C ALA A 135 24.07 -0.84 -16.43
N ALA A 136 24.01 -1.64 -15.35
CA ALA A 136 22.82 -1.70 -14.50
C ALA A 136 22.54 -0.37 -13.79
N ILE A 137 23.59 0.31 -13.31
CA ILE A 137 23.50 1.62 -12.66
C ILE A 137 23.02 2.68 -13.65
N GLU A 138 23.63 2.76 -14.83
CA GLU A 138 23.26 3.74 -15.87
C GLU A 138 21.82 3.56 -16.33
N ARG A 139 21.43 2.31 -16.62
CA ARG A 139 20.05 1.96 -16.97
C ARG A 139 19.06 2.39 -15.88
N THR A 140 19.33 2.00 -14.64
CA THR A 140 18.40 2.29 -13.52
C THR A 140 18.36 3.78 -13.18
N ALA A 141 19.48 4.48 -13.30
CA ALA A 141 19.53 5.92 -13.12
C ALA A 141 18.72 6.67 -14.18
N ALA A 142 18.78 6.21 -15.44
CA ALA A 142 17.95 6.76 -16.51
C ALA A 142 16.45 6.48 -16.26
N GLU A 143 16.09 5.24 -15.92
CA GLU A 143 14.71 4.83 -15.62
C GLU A 143 14.10 5.65 -14.48
N LEU A 144 14.89 6.04 -13.46
CA LEU A 144 14.40 6.79 -12.29
C LEU A 144 14.75 8.29 -12.29
N GLU A 145 15.20 8.83 -13.43
CA GLU A 145 15.51 10.25 -13.59
C GLU A 145 16.59 10.74 -12.59
N LEU A 146 17.65 9.94 -12.38
CA LEU A 146 18.75 10.18 -11.46
C LEU A 146 20.11 10.39 -12.13
N THR A 147 20.20 10.34 -13.46
CA THR A 147 21.46 10.41 -14.21
C THR A 147 22.34 11.58 -13.77
N ASP A 148 21.78 12.78 -13.70
CA ASP A 148 22.52 14.01 -13.34
C ASP A 148 22.74 14.17 -11.82
N ARG A 149 22.27 13.20 -11.03
CA ARG A 149 22.29 13.21 -9.56
C ARG A 149 23.16 12.11 -8.96
N LEU A 150 23.76 11.27 -9.79
CA LEU A 150 24.55 10.12 -9.35
C LEU A 150 25.70 10.48 -8.38
N HIS A 151 26.24 11.69 -8.49
CA HIS A 151 27.33 12.18 -7.65
C HIS A 151 26.87 12.95 -6.40
N ASP A 152 25.55 13.16 -6.23
CA ASP A 152 25.01 13.81 -5.05
C ASP A 152 25.10 12.85 -3.85
N ARG A 153 25.46 13.38 -2.68
CA ARG A 153 25.47 12.63 -1.42
C ARG A 153 24.04 12.42 -0.93
N VAL A 154 23.72 11.21 -0.47
CA VAL A 154 22.37 10.87 -0.01
C VAL A 154 21.88 11.81 1.10
N ALA A 155 22.74 12.21 2.03
CA ALA A 155 22.40 13.18 3.08
C ALA A 155 21.97 14.58 2.57
N SER A 156 22.27 14.91 1.31
CA SER A 156 21.91 16.21 0.69
C SER A 156 20.63 16.17 -0.14
N LEU A 157 20.03 14.99 -0.32
CA LEU A 157 18.86 14.81 -1.17
C LEU A 157 17.58 15.30 -0.48
N SER A 158 16.65 15.80 -1.28
CA SER A 158 15.26 15.96 -0.82
C SER A 158 14.64 14.58 -0.54
N GLY A 159 13.58 14.53 0.27
CA GLY A 159 12.89 13.27 0.57
C GLY A 159 12.45 12.51 -0.69
N GLY A 160 11.92 13.22 -1.69
CA GLY A 160 11.52 12.63 -2.97
C GLY A 160 12.71 12.04 -3.75
N LEU A 161 13.83 12.76 -3.82
CA LEU A 161 15.04 12.26 -4.47
C LEU A 161 15.65 11.07 -3.74
N ALA A 162 15.66 11.09 -2.39
CA ALA A 162 16.10 9.96 -1.58
C ALA A 162 15.22 8.72 -1.82
N ARG A 163 13.90 8.89 -1.98
CA ARG A 163 12.99 7.79 -2.34
C ARG A 163 13.23 7.24 -3.73
N ARG A 164 13.48 8.10 -4.72
CA ARG A 164 13.87 7.65 -6.06
C ARG A 164 15.19 6.88 -6.02
N ALA A 165 16.18 7.34 -5.25
CA ALA A 165 17.46 6.65 -5.09
C ALA A 165 17.31 5.28 -4.42
N ASP A 166 16.43 5.14 -3.42
CA ASP A 166 16.17 3.84 -2.78
C ASP A 166 15.39 2.90 -3.70
N LEU A 167 14.46 3.43 -4.49
CA LEU A 167 13.82 2.69 -5.57
C LEU A 167 14.85 2.23 -6.61
N ALA A 168 15.85 3.06 -6.96
CA ALA A 168 16.91 2.68 -7.89
C ALA A 168 17.69 1.48 -7.34
N ARG A 169 18.04 1.54 -6.06
CA ARG A 169 18.71 0.43 -5.35
C ARG A 169 17.91 -0.87 -5.47
N ALA A 170 16.59 -0.82 -5.28
CA ALA A 170 15.71 -1.98 -5.40
C ALA A 170 15.56 -2.49 -6.85
N MET A 171 15.71 -1.61 -7.84
CA MET A 171 15.52 -1.91 -9.27
C MET A 171 16.78 -2.37 -10.00
N LEU A 172 17.96 -2.29 -9.37
CA LEU A 172 19.24 -2.66 -9.98
C LEU A 172 19.26 -4.07 -10.57
N SER A 173 18.69 -5.05 -9.86
CA SER A 173 18.61 -6.45 -10.31
C SER A 173 17.60 -6.66 -11.46
N GLY A 174 16.84 -5.63 -11.82
CA GLY A 174 15.70 -5.72 -12.72
C GLY A 174 14.68 -6.72 -12.17
N PRO A 175 14.07 -6.47 -11.00
CA PRO A 175 13.25 -7.46 -10.30
C PRO A 175 11.93 -7.75 -11.03
N ASP A 176 11.40 -8.96 -10.82
CA ASP A 176 10.07 -9.40 -11.28
C ASP A 176 8.99 -9.04 -10.29
N VAL A 177 9.36 -8.93 -9.00
CA VAL A 177 8.47 -8.51 -7.93
C VAL A 177 9.10 -7.33 -7.22
N LEU A 178 8.37 -6.22 -7.14
CA LEU A 178 8.75 -5.01 -6.42
C LEU A 178 7.82 -4.83 -5.22
N LEU A 179 8.39 -4.86 -4.02
CA LEU A 179 7.67 -4.59 -2.77
C LEU A 179 7.95 -3.16 -2.32
N LEU A 180 6.89 -2.41 -2.05
CA LEU A 180 6.95 -1.04 -1.61
C LEU A 180 6.20 -0.91 -0.28
N ASP A 181 6.93 -0.77 0.84
CA ASP A 181 6.33 -0.65 2.16
C ASP A 181 6.20 0.82 2.55
N GLU A 182 4.99 1.39 2.42
CA GLU A 182 4.69 2.80 2.65
C GLU A 182 5.72 3.77 2.02
N PRO A 183 5.95 3.67 0.69
CA PRO A 183 7.12 4.24 0.04
C PRO A 183 7.10 5.77 -0.02
N SER A 184 5.93 6.38 0.11
CA SER A 184 5.71 7.83 0.05
C SER A 184 5.63 8.50 1.42
N THR A 185 5.74 7.73 2.51
CA THR A 185 5.65 8.29 3.86
C THR A 185 6.71 9.37 4.05
N GLY A 186 6.27 10.54 4.51
CA GLY A 186 7.10 11.73 4.70
C GLY A 186 7.27 12.61 3.45
N LEU A 187 6.70 12.23 2.30
CA LEU A 187 6.68 13.07 1.11
C LEU A 187 5.51 14.05 1.14
N ASP A 188 5.76 15.26 0.62
CA ASP A 188 4.71 16.21 0.28
C ASP A 188 3.84 15.70 -0.90
N HIS A 189 2.73 16.38 -1.15
CA HIS A 189 1.75 15.99 -2.17
C HIS A 189 2.35 15.88 -3.58
N ALA A 190 3.21 16.82 -3.98
CA ALA A 190 3.79 16.85 -5.32
C ALA A 190 4.84 15.73 -5.50
N ALA A 191 5.72 15.55 -4.52
CA ALA A 191 6.72 14.50 -4.51
C ALA A 191 6.09 13.10 -4.47
N ARG A 192 5.01 12.92 -3.70
CA ARG A 192 4.23 11.67 -3.66
C ARG A 192 3.62 11.33 -5.02
N ALA A 193 2.89 12.26 -5.62
CA ALA A 193 2.27 12.05 -6.93
C ALA A 193 3.33 11.68 -7.98
N SER A 194 4.43 12.44 -8.01
CA SER A 194 5.56 12.18 -8.91
C SER A 194 6.20 10.80 -8.69
N PHE A 195 6.36 10.37 -7.43
CA PHE A 195 6.89 9.06 -7.10
C PHE A 195 5.94 7.93 -7.53
N MET A 196 4.64 8.09 -7.29
CA MET A 196 3.64 7.10 -7.69
C MET A 196 3.50 6.99 -9.21
N ASP A 197 3.60 8.11 -9.93
CA ASP A 197 3.63 8.08 -11.39
C ASP A 197 4.87 7.36 -11.92
N LEU A 198 6.02 7.49 -11.24
CA LEU A 198 7.23 6.73 -11.56
C LEU A 198 7.03 5.23 -11.32
N VAL A 199 6.45 4.82 -10.18
CA VAL A 199 6.13 3.41 -9.90
C VAL A 199 5.18 2.82 -10.96
N ALA A 200 4.15 3.58 -11.33
CA ALA A 200 3.20 3.15 -12.36
C ALA A 200 3.87 2.99 -13.74
N ARG A 201 4.77 3.90 -14.12
CA ARG A 201 5.58 3.76 -15.35
C ARG A 201 6.46 2.52 -15.32
N LEU A 202 7.20 2.30 -14.23
CA LEU A 202 8.04 1.10 -14.09
C LEU A 202 7.22 -0.20 -14.18
N HIS A 203 6.00 -0.20 -13.67
CA HIS A 203 5.10 -1.35 -13.83
C HIS A 203 4.69 -1.53 -15.30
N ALA A 204 4.25 -0.47 -15.96
CA ALA A 204 3.74 -0.50 -17.33
C ALA A 204 4.83 -0.76 -18.40
N ASP A 205 6.03 -0.22 -18.21
CA ASP A 205 7.16 -0.33 -19.15
C ASP A 205 7.89 -1.69 -19.04
N ALA A 206 7.44 -2.57 -18.14
CA ALA A 206 8.02 -3.90 -18.00
C ALA A 206 7.76 -4.73 -19.29
N PRO A 207 8.74 -5.49 -19.79
CA PRO A 207 8.56 -6.29 -21.00
C PRO A 207 7.44 -7.34 -20.83
N PRO A 208 6.59 -7.57 -21.85
CA PRO A 208 5.50 -8.54 -21.75
C PRO A 208 5.95 -9.97 -21.40
N GLU A 209 7.14 -10.37 -21.83
CA GLU A 209 7.75 -11.67 -21.53
C GLU A 209 8.28 -11.78 -20.09
N ARG A 210 8.45 -10.64 -19.41
CA ARG A 210 8.94 -10.56 -18.04
C ARG A 210 8.22 -9.42 -17.31
N PRO A 211 6.91 -9.57 -17.06
CA PRO A 211 6.10 -8.51 -16.50
C PRO A 211 6.50 -8.26 -15.05
N ARG A 212 6.40 -7.00 -14.62
CA ARG A 212 6.74 -6.60 -13.26
C ARG A 212 5.51 -6.60 -12.37
N THR A 213 5.55 -7.40 -11.33
CA THR A 213 4.56 -7.41 -10.25
C THR A 213 4.92 -6.33 -9.25
N VAL A 214 3.97 -5.49 -8.86
CA VAL A 214 4.16 -4.46 -7.82
C VAL A 214 3.20 -4.73 -6.68
N ILE A 215 3.72 -4.81 -5.45
CA ILE A 215 2.92 -4.92 -4.24
C ILE A 215 3.26 -3.74 -3.33
N LEU A 216 2.31 -2.84 -3.20
CA LEU A 216 2.40 -1.61 -2.43
C LEU A 216 1.64 -1.75 -1.12
N SER A 217 2.23 -1.40 0.03
CA SER A 217 1.46 -1.12 1.24
C SER A 217 1.23 0.38 1.39
N THR A 218 0.00 0.75 1.74
CA THR A 218 -0.34 2.17 1.97
C THR A 218 -1.56 2.30 2.89
N HIS A 219 -1.71 3.47 3.49
CA HIS A 219 -2.94 3.93 4.14
C HIS A 219 -3.58 5.10 3.35
N LEU A 220 -3.02 5.42 2.19
CA LEU A 220 -3.40 6.56 1.36
C LEU A 220 -4.22 6.08 0.16
N MET A 221 -5.41 6.63 0.00
CA MET A 221 -6.35 6.22 -1.04
C MET A 221 -5.84 6.55 -2.44
N ASP A 222 -5.28 7.74 -2.63
CA ASP A 222 -4.72 8.21 -3.91
C ASP A 222 -3.65 7.27 -4.47
N GLU A 223 -2.90 6.60 -3.59
CA GLU A 223 -1.92 5.59 -3.98
C GLU A 223 -2.57 4.25 -4.32
N ALA A 224 -3.55 3.81 -3.52
CA ALA A 224 -4.26 2.57 -3.78
C ALA A 224 -5.08 2.63 -5.09
N GLU A 225 -5.60 3.81 -5.44
CA GLU A 225 -6.32 4.06 -6.71
C GLU A 225 -5.43 3.92 -7.95
N ARG A 226 -4.09 3.95 -7.81
CA ARG A 226 -3.16 3.70 -8.92
C ARG A 226 -3.02 2.20 -9.23
N ALA A 227 -3.41 1.32 -8.31
CA ALA A 227 -3.27 -0.12 -8.47
C ALA A 227 -4.44 -0.73 -9.27
N GLN A 228 -4.17 -1.85 -9.92
CA GLN A 228 -5.20 -2.64 -10.62
C GLN A 228 -6.13 -3.35 -9.63
N ARG A 229 -5.59 -3.75 -8.48
CA ARG A 229 -6.30 -4.46 -7.42
C ARG A 229 -5.96 -3.86 -6.07
N VAL A 230 -6.95 -3.79 -5.19
CA VAL A 230 -6.82 -3.34 -3.80
C VAL A 230 -7.27 -4.45 -2.87
N VAL A 231 -6.43 -4.77 -1.89
CA VAL A 231 -6.75 -5.65 -0.78
C VAL A 231 -6.77 -4.81 0.49
N CYS A 232 -7.96 -4.62 1.05
CA CYS A 232 -8.14 -3.91 2.31
C CYS A 232 -7.80 -4.84 3.48
N MET A 233 -6.85 -4.45 4.29
CA MET A 233 -6.40 -5.15 5.49
C MET A 233 -6.97 -4.48 6.74
N SER A 234 -7.56 -5.25 7.63
CA SER A 234 -7.99 -4.81 8.96
C SER A 234 -7.69 -5.88 10.00
N GLU A 235 -7.12 -5.49 11.13
CA GLU A 235 -6.86 -6.39 12.27
C GLU A 235 -6.16 -7.71 11.90
N GLY A 236 -5.20 -7.65 10.97
CA GLY A 236 -4.45 -8.81 10.51
C GLY A 236 -5.24 -9.76 9.58
N ARG A 237 -6.37 -9.32 9.03
CA ARG A 237 -7.22 -10.07 8.09
C ARG A 237 -7.49 -9.29 6.81
N VAL A 238 -7.84 -10.00 5.75
CA VAL A 238 -8.38 -9.40 4.52
C VAL A 238 -9.85 -9.06 4.76
N ALA A 239 -10.18 -7.76 4.69
CA ALA A 239 -11.53 -7.25 4.81
C ALA A 239 -12.24 -7.19 3.45
N LEU A 240 -11.52 -6.73 2.42
CA LEU A 240 -12.03 -6.63 1.04
C LEU A 240 -10.92 -6.90 0.05
N ASP A 241 -11.31 -7.33 -1.14
CA ASP A 241 -10.43 -7.64 -2.24
C ASP A 241 -11.17 -7.38 -3.56
N GLY A 242 -10.58 -6.58 -4.43
CA GLY A 242 -11.11 -6.33 -5.77
C GLY A 242 -10.46 -5.14 -6.45
N GLU A 243 -10.92 -4.84 -7.67
CA GLU A 243 -10.53 -3.62 -8.37
C GLU A 243 -11.09 -2.39 -7.66
N PRO A 244 -10.35 -1.26 -7.57
CA PRO A 244 -10.82 -0.06 -6.88
C PRO A 244 -12.23 0.38 -7.31
N ARG A 245 -12.47 0.38 -8.63
CA ARG A 245 -13.75 0.74 -9.21
C ARG A 245 -14.88 -0.22 -8.81
N ALA A 246 -14.65 -1.53 -8.94
CA ALA A 246 -15.63 -2.54 -8.56
C ALA A 246 -15.96 -2.50 -7.06
N LEU A 247 -14.97 -2.20 -6.21
CA LEU A 247 -15.19 -2.03 -4.78
C LEU A 247 -16.08 -0.83 -4.46
N ARG A 248 -15.91 0.31 -5.16
CA ARG A 248 -16.80 1.47 -5.02
C ARG A 248 -18.21 1.17 -5.54
N GLU A 249 -18.33 0.57 -6.71
CA GLU A 249 -19.62 0.22 -7.31
C GLU A 249 -20.42 -0.74 -6.41
N ARG A 250 -19.75 -1.66 -5.71
CA ARG A 250 -20.38 -2.54 -4.71
C ARG A 250 -20.94 -1.81 -3.49
N LEU A 251 -20.34 -0.69 -3.09
CA LEU A 251 -20.84 0.15 -1.99
C LEU A 251 -22.02 1.02 -2.47
N GLY A 252 -21.93 1.52 -3.70
CA GLY A 252 -22.84 2.49 -4.31
C GLY A 252 -22.03 3.61 -4.96
N GLU A 253 -22.49 4.17 -6.08
CA GLU A 253 -21.71 5.17 -6.83
C GLU A 253 -21.48 6.47 -6.05
N ARG A 254 -22.36 6.77 -5.08
CA ARG A 254 -22.35 8.02 -4.32
C ARG A 254 -22.48 7.77 -2.83
N THR A 255 -21.92 8.71 -2.08
CA THR A 255 -22.06 8.78 -0.63
C THR A 255 -22.56 10.17 -0.24
N VAL A 256 -23.28 10.21 0.86
CA VAL A 256 -23.69 11.44 1.53
C VAL A 256 -22.92 11.57 2.83
N ARG A 257 -22.51 12.79 3.20
CA ARG A 257 -21.88 13.09 4.48
C ARG A 257 -22.66 14.19 5.19
N VAL A 258 -22.95 13.99 6.46
CA VAL A 258 -23.70 14.94 7.30
C VAL A 258 -22.93 15.24 8.57
N HIS A 259 -22.64 16.51 8.82
CA HIS A 259 -21.94 16.98 10.02
C HIS A 259 -22.95 17.47 11.07
N ALA A 260 -23.71 16.54 11.64
CA ALA A 260 -24.70 16.86 12.68
C ALA A 260 -24.97 15.67 13.61
N ASP A 261 -25.18 15.95 14.90
CA ASP A 261 -25.46 14.92 15.90
C ASP A 261 -26.82 14.21 15.68
N GLY A 262 -27.79 14.90 15.07
CA GLY A 262 -29.11 14.34 14.73
C GLY A 262 -29.17 13.57 13.41
N ALA A 263 -28.06 13.41 12.70
CA ALA A 263 -28.04 12.77 11.39
C ALA A 263 -28.49 11.30 11.40
N PRO A 264 -28.15 10.45 12.40
CA PRO A 264 -28.57 9.04 12.41
C PRO A 264 -30.08 8.83 12.28
N ASP A 265 -30.88 9.66 12.94
CA ASP A 265 -32.34 9.58 12.86
C ASP A 265 -32.86 9.94 11.46
N ALA A 266 -32.21 10.89 10.78
CA ALA A 266 -32.54 11.27 9.41
C ALA A 266 -32.19 10.14 8.42
N PHE A 267 -31.03 9.49 8.61
CA PHE A 267 -30.65 8.31 7.83
C PHE A 267 -31.62 7.14 8.04
N ALA A 268 -32.01 6.87 9.28
CA ALA A 268 -32.92 5.78 9.63
C ALA A 268 -34.32 5.96 9.00
N ARG A 269 -34.85 7.19 8.94
CA ARG A 269 -36.11 7.50 8.25
C ARG A 269 -36.09 7.17 6.76
N LEU A 270 -34.89 7.13 6.17
CA LEU A 270 -34.66 6.91 4.74
C LEU A 270 -34.14 5.49 4.47
N GLY A 271 -34.16 4.61 5.48
CA GLY A 271 -33.70 3.23 5.36
C GLY A 271 -32.19 3.07 5.14
N LEU A 272 -31.40 4.11 5.42
CA LEU A 272 -29.96 4.10 5.26
C LEU A 272 -29.29 3.72 6.58
N THR A 273 -28.18 2.99 6.49
CA THR A 273 -27.36 2.61 7.65
C THR A 273 -26.09 3.47 7.68
N PRO A 274 -26.04 4.52 8.52
CA PRO A 274 -24.91 5.43 8.52
C PRO A 274 -23.75 4.87 9.32
N GLN A 275 -22.53 5.18 8.87
CA GLN A 275 -21.28 4.97 9.59
C GLN A 275 -20.71 6.32 10.02
N ARG A 276 -19.90 6.33 11.08
CA ARG A 276 -19.28 7.56 11.59
C ARG A 276 -17.79 7.58 11.29
N ALA A 277 -17.31 8.62 10.64
CA ALA A 277 -15.89 8.88 10.39
C ALA A 277 -15.64 10.39 10.31
N GLY A 278 -14.51 10.87 10.85
CA GLY A 278 -14.11 12.28 10.73
C GLY A 278 -15.08 13.29 11.33
N GLY A 279 -15.84 12.89 12.36
CA GLY A 279 -16.90 13.73 12.93
C GLY A 279 -18.13 13.90 12.03
N ALA A 280 -18.23 13.15 10.92
CA ALA A 280 -19.38 13.11 10.03
C ALA A 280 -20.06 11.75 10.06
N TRP A 281 -21.35 11.74 9.74
CA TRP A 281 -22.09 10.54 9.42
C TRP A 281 -22.12 10.36 7.91
N THR A 282 -21.74 9.18 7.42
CA THR A 282 -21.71 8.83 6.01
C THR A 282 -22.58 7.62 5.73
N ALA A 283 -23.26 7.60 4.59
CA ALA A 283 -23.99 6.44 4.12
C ALA A 283 -23.86 6.32 2.59
N PRO A 284 -23.85 5.08 2.04
CA PRO A 284 -23.98 4.88 0.62
C PRO A 284 -25.37 5.27 0.15
N LEU A 285 -25.46 5.73 -1.09
CA LEU A 285 -26.72 6.02 -1.76
C LEU A 285 -27.03 4.91 -2.76
N PRO A 286 -28.27 4.38 -2.77
CA PRO A 286 -28.64 3.25 -3.62
C PRO A 286 -28.60 3.63 -5.12
N ASP A 287 -29.05 4.83 -5.47
CA ASP A 287 -29.05 5.36 -6.84
C ASP A 287 -29.14 6.90 -6.86
N ALA A 288 -29.13 7.47 -8.08
CA ALA A 288 -29.18 8.91 -8.29
C ALA A 288 -30.52 9.55 -7.87
N GLU A 289 -31.62 8.80 -7.95
CA GLU A 289 -32.97 9.28 -7.61
C GLU A 289 -33.13 9.38 -6.08
N GLY A 290 -32.73 8.33 -5.36
CA GLY A 290 -32.65 8.31 -3.91
C GLY A 290 -31.67 9.35 -3.36
N ALA A 291 -30.59 9.65 -4.07
CA ALA A 291 -29.68 10.74 -3.70
C ALA A 291 -30.37 12.12 -3.71
N SER A 292 -31.21 12.39 -4.71
CA SER A 292 -31.96 13.65 -4.82
C SER A 292 -33.05 13.77 -3.77
N GLU A 293 -33.79 12.69 -3.49
CA GLU A 293 -34.83 12.68 -2.46
C GLU A 293 -34.24 12.89 -1.06
N LEU A 294 -33.14 12.19 -0.75
CA LEU A 294 -32.39 12.37 0.48
C LEU A 294 -31.90 13.81 0.64
N ALA A 295 -31.29 14.38 -0.40
CA ALA A 295 -30.79 15.75 -0.38
C ALA A 295 -31.90 16.75 -0.05
N ALA A 296 -33.08 16.58 -0.66
CA ALA A 296 -34.26 17.40 -0.39
C ALA A 296 -34.78 17.20 1.05
N SER A 297 -34.73 15.97 1.58
CA SER A 297 -35.12 15.70 2.97
C SER A 297 -34.16 16.35 3.97
N LEU A 298 -32.85 16.15 3.81
CA LEU A 298 -31.82 16.74 4.66
C LEU A 298 -31.88 18.28 4.63
N ALA A 299 -32.08 18.87 3.46
CA ALA A 299 -32.24 20.32 3.31
C ALA A 299 -33.47 20.87 4.05
N ARG A 300 -34.63 20.18 3.96
CA ARG A 300 -35.86 20.57 4.69
C ARG A 300 -35.68 20.51 6.21
N GLU A 301 -34.86 19.57 6.68
CA GLU A 301 -34.55 19.40 8.10
C GLU A 301 -33.42 20.33 8.58
N GLY A 302 -32.83 21.12 7.69
CA GLY A 302 -31.80 22.10 8.03
C GLY A 302 -30.40 21.51 8.24
N PHE A 303 -30.16 20.28 7.76
CA PHE A 303 -28.83 19.67 7.83
C PHE A 303 -27.90 20.22 6.75
N ALA A 304 -26.66 20.53 7.13
CA ALA A 304 -25.56 20.71 6.19
C ALA A 304 -25.05 19.34 5.75
N PHE A 305 -24.99 19.10 4.44
CA PHE A 305 -24.57 17.83 3.88
C PHE A 305 -23.71 18.00 2.62
N GLU A 306 -22.88 17.00 2.36
CA GLU A 306 -22.06 16.88 1.15
C GLU A 306 -22.44 15.61 0.40
N LEU A 307 -22.61 15.73 -0.92
CA LEU A 307 -22.79 14.57 -1.80
C LEU A 307 -21.57 14.43 -2.68
N GLY A 308 -20.97 13.24 -2.68
CA GLY A 308 -19.79 12.95 -3.47
C GLY A 308 -19.82 11.56 -4.08
N PRO A 309 -18.88 11.25 -4.99
CA PRO A 309 -18.62 9.87 -5.38
C PRO A 309 -18.15 9.07 -4.16
N ALA A 310 -18.49 7.78 -4.11
CA ALA A 310 -17.92 6.90 -3.09
C ALA A 310 -16.40 6.83 -3.21
N THR A 311 -15.70 6.75 -2.08
CA THR A 311 -14.23 6.62 -2.03
C THR A 311 -13.81 5.27 -1.45
N LEU A 312 -12.54 4.89 -1.61
CA LEU A 312 -12.01 3.70 -0.95
C LEU A 312 -12.05 3.79 0.59
N ALA A 313 -12.01 5.00 1.18
CA ALA A 313 -12.22 5.16 2.61
C ALA A 313 -13.66 4.84 3.02
N ASP A 314 -14.66 5.23 2.22
CA ASP A 314 -16.05 4.89 2.51
C ASP A 314 -16.27 3.37 2.39
N VAL A 315 -15.67 2.74 1.37
CA VAL A 315 -15.66 1.30 1.17
C VAL A 315 -15.02 0.58 2.37
N TYR A 316 -13.85 1.04 2.81
CA TYR A 316 -13.15 0.49 3.96
C TYR A 316 -13.98 0.63 5.25
N LEU A 317 -14.54 1.81 5.48
CA LEU A 317 -15.36 2.12 6.66
C LEU A 317 -16.59 1.22 6.72
N HIS A 318 -17.32 1.06 5.62
CA HIS A 318 -18.54 0.23 5.62
C HIS A 318 -18.23 -1.27 5.74
N ALA A 319 -17.07 -1.72 5.27
CA ALA A 319 -16.68 -3.12 5.41
C ALA A 319 -16.12 -3.47 6.79
N THR A 320 -15.48 -2.52 7.47
CA THR A 320 -14.75 -2.78 8.72
C THR A 320 -15.38 -2.15 9.96
N GLY A 321 -16.28 -1.18 9.78
CA GLY A 321 -16.80 -0.33 10.86
C GLY A 321 -15.77 0.64 11.44
N GLN A 322 -14.57 0.74 10.85
CA GLN A 322 -13.48 1.58 11.32
C GLN A 322 -12.99 2.51 10.19
N PRO A 323 -12.64 3.77 10.49
CA PRO A 323 -12.06 4.66 9.51
C PRO A 323 -10.64 4.22 9.14
N LEU A 324 -10.23 4.55 7.91
CA LEU A 324 -8.89 4.23 7.41
C LEU A 324 -7.79 5.04 8.13
N ASN A 325 -8.09 6.28 8.54
CA ASN A 325 -7.16 7.17 9.23
C ASN A 325 -7.74 7.68 10.57
N PRO A 326 -7.75 6.84 11.62
CA PRO A 326 -8.37 7.19 12.90
C PRO A 326 -7.65 8.32 13.65
N GLU A 327 -6.35 8.56 13.39
CA GLU A 327 -5.53 9.53 14.14
C GLU A 327 -5.63 10.98 13.61
N THR A 328 -6.01 11.17 12.35
CA THR A 328 -6.15 12.51 11.73
C THR A 328 -7.59 13.03 11.75
N GLU A 329 -8.51 12.21 12.24
CA GLU A 329 -9.93 12.54 12.33
C GLU A 329 -10.20 13.07 13.75
N PRO A 330 -10.34 14.40 13.95
CA PRO A 330 -10.60 14.93 15.28
C PRO A 330 -11.88 14.30 15.83
N GLU A 331 -11.81 13.80 17.06
CA GLU A 331 -12.98 13.50 17.85
C GLU A 331 -13.85 14.78 17.86
N ALA A 332 -15.09 14.69 17.37
CA ALA A 332 -16.00 15.83 17.41
C ALA A 332 -16.04 16.36 18.85
N PRO A 333 -15.95 17.68 19.08
CA PRO A 333 -15.94 18.22 20.43
C PRO A 333 -17.15 17.70 21.19
N THR A 334 -16.93 17.13 22.38
CA THR A 334 -18.01 16.76 23.29
C THR A 334 -18.92 17.98 23.45
N PRO A 335 -20.22 17.92 23.09
CA PRO A 335 -21.08 19.08 23.17
C PRO A 335 -21.08 19.57 24.62
N ALA A 336 -20.66 20.82 24.82
CA ALA A 336 -20.72 21.44 26.14
C ALA A 336 -22.16 21.36 26.64
N PRO A 337 -22.40 20.97 27.91
CA PRO A 337 -23.75 20.89 28.43
C PRO A 337 -24.41 22.26 28.26
N LEU A 338 -25.54 22.28 27.56
CA LEU A 338 -26.37 23.47 27.38
C LEU A 338 -26.63 24.07 28.76
N ARG A 339 -25.96 25.18 29.08
CA ARG A 339 -26.32 25.98 30.25
C ARG A 339 -27.77 26.40 30.05
N LYS A 340 -28.67 25.86 30.88
CA LYS A 340 -30.07 26.29 30.92
C LYS A 340 -30.08 27.81 31.06
N ARG A 341 -30.63 28.50 30.06
CA ARG A 341 -30.97 29.92 30.19
C ARG A 341 -32.01 30.01 31.31
N GLY A 342 -31.60 30.59 32.43
CA GLY A 342 -32.50 30.98 33.52
C GLY A 342 -32.28 30.23 34.82
N GLU A 343 -31.16 30.49 35.48
CA GLU A 343 -31.14 30.65 36.94
C GLU A 343 -30.42 31.97 37.23
N ARG A 344 -31.00 32.72 38.18
CA ARG A 344 -30.94 34.18 38.34
C ARG A 344 -29.57 34.75 38.70
#